data_AF-A0A066UEH9-F1
#
_entry.id   AF-A0A066UEH9-F1
#
_cell.length_a   1.000
_cell.length_b   1.000
_cell.length_c   1.000
_cell.angle_alpha   90.00
_cell.angle_beta   90.00
_cell.angle_gamma   90.00
#
_symmetry.space_group_name_H-M   'P 1'
#
loop_
_entity.id
_entity.type
_entity.pdbx_description
1 polymer ?
#
loop_
_entity_poly.entity_id
_entity_poly.type
_entity_poly.pdbx_seq_one_letter_code
_entity_poly.pdbx_strand_id
1 'polypeptide(L)'
;MFFEIACARSNNKHCLLREARFFLQCEKNNHLYYRKTVNNEDGIIQKCFIIEDMIVTHSSNPKLFNNCIKMDLRNKCIYPSMFLLSNSIINILKKLQEDKTFLSFSYSEDFANMQTHKIGMINEKAIFVEFNNLYIVCA
;
A
#
# COMPACT_ATOMS: atom_id res chain seq x y z
N MET A 1 8.80 10.19 -2.58
CA MET A 1 7.83 9.16 -2.16
C MET A 1 8.28 7.78 -2.62
N PHE A 2 8.35 6.83 -1.71
CA PHE A 2 8.73 5.45 -2.04
C PHE A 2 7.92 4.45 -1.24
N PHE A 3 7.80 3.25 -1.79
CA PHE A 3 7.21 2.09 -1.16
C PHE A 3 8.34 1.08 -0.89
N GLU A 4 8.40 0.54 0.31
CA GLU A 4 9.35 -0.50 0.68
C GLU A 4 8.61 -1.75 1.13
N ILE A 5 9.13 -2.93 0.78
CA ILE A 5 8.64 -4.24 1.20
C ILE A 5 9.85 -5.03 1.72
N ALA A 6 9.77 -5.54 2.94
CA ALA A 6 10.74 -6.44 3.52
C ALA A 6 10.18 -7.87 3.55
N CYS A 7 10.94 -8.83 3.04
CA CYS A 7 10.59 -10.25 3.00
C CYS A 7 11.71 -11.08 3.61
N ALA A 8 11.40 -12.23 4.22
CA ALA A 8 12.48 -13.15 4.64
C ALA A 8 13.23 -13.70 3.43
N ARG A 9 14.55 -13.91 3.58
CA ARG A 9 15.43 -14.43 2.53
C ARG A 9 14.98 -15.78 1.98
N SER A 10 14.34 -16.60 2.81
CA SER A 10 13.80 -17.92 2.44
C SER A 10 12.58 -17.88 1.53
N ASN A 11 11.92 -16.73 1.35
CA ASN A 11 10.79 -16.62 0.44
C ASN A 11 11.27 -16.86 -1.00
N ASN A 12 10.57 -17.69 -1.78
CA ASN A 12 10.95 -17.98 -3.17
C ASN A 12 10.22 -17.09 -4.20
N LYS A 13 9.31 -16.22 -3.74
CA LYS A 13 8.48 -15.34 -4.58
C LYS A 13 9.01 -13.90 -4.68
N HIS A 14 10.26 -13.64 -4.31
CA HIS A 14 10.90 -12.32 -4.48
C HIS A 14 10.93 -11.84 -5.94
N CYS A 15 10.81 -12.75 -6.92
CA CYS A 15 10.69 -12.40 -8.33
C CYS A 15 9.46 -11.51 -8.61
N LEU A 16 8.35 -11.69 -7.89
CA LEU A 16 7.13 -10.87 -8.04
C LEU A 16 7.40 -9.39 -7.75
N LEU A 17 8.29 -9.11 -6.79
CA LEU A 17 8.69 -7.75 -6.44
C LEU A 17 9.51 -7.13 -7.58
N ARG A 18 10.42 -7.89 -8.19
CA ARG A 18 11.20 -7.43 -9.34
C ARG A 18 10.32 -7.16 -10.56
N GLU A 19 9.34 -8.02 -10.84
CA GLU A 19 8.33 -7.82 -11.90
C GLU A 19 7.53 -6.52 -11.69
N ALA A 20 7.19 -6.21 -10.43
CA ALA A 20 6.54 -4.96 -10.06
C ALA A 20 7.49 -3.74 -10.00
N ARG A 21 8.76 -3.90 -10.43
CA ARG A 21 9.80 -2.88 -10.46
C ARG A 21 10.23 -2.40 -9.07
N PHE A 22 10.18 -3.28 -8.08
CA PHE A 22 10.91 -3.09 -6.83
C PHE A 22 12.35 -3.56 -6.97
N PHE A 23 13.27 -2.76 -6.45
CA PHE A 23 14.70 -3.03 -6.49
C PHE A 23 15.17 -3.45 -5.11
N LEU A 24 16.09 -4.41 -5.04
CA LEU A 24 16.71 -4.78 -3.78
C LEU A 24 17.54 -3.59 -3.29
N GLN A 25 17.15 -3.03 -2.15
CA GLN A 25 17.82 -1.89 -1.52
C GLN A 25 18.94 -2.37 -0.59
N CYS A 26 18.65 -3.35 0.27
CA CYS A 26 19.61 -3.92 1.19
C CYS A 26 19.19 -5.30 1.72
N GLU A 27 20.15 -5.98 2.34
CA GLU A 27 19.92 -7.23 3.07
C GLU A 27 20.33 -7.04 4.54
N LYS A 28 19.47 -7.43 5.49
CA LYS A 28 19.77 -7.33 6.93
C LYS A 28 19.02 -8.39 7.71
N ASN A 29 19.70 -9.05 8.66
CA ASN A 29 19.09 -9.94 9.66
C ASN A 29 18.09 -10.96 9.05
N ASN A 30 18.51 -11.74 8.06
CA ASN A 30 17.69 -12.71 7.29
C ASN A 30 16.53 -12.13 6.47
N HIS A 31 16.48 -10.82 6.27
CA HIS A 31 15.48 -10.15 5.45
C HIS A 31 16.11 -9.44 4.25
N LEU A 32 15.36 -9.41 3.16
CA LEU A 32 15.64 -8.65 1.95
C LEU A 32 14.66 -7.47 1.91
N TYR A 33 15.19 -6.26 1.75
CA TYR A 33 14.42 -5.03 1.69
C TYR A 33 14.37 -4.53 0.25
N TYR A 34 13.17 -4.50 -0.30
CA TYR A 34 12.88 -4.12 -1.67
C TYR A 34 12.21 -2.74 -1.69
N ARG A 35 12.66 -1.84 -2.55
CA ARG A 35 12.16 -0.47 -2.63
C ARG A 35 11.76 -0.10 -4.04
N LYS A 36 10.69 0.67 -4.16
CA LYS A 36 10.24 1.27 -5.42
C LYS A 36 9.89 2.73 -5.20
N THR A 37 10.39 3.60 -6.06
CA THR A 37 9.93 4.99 -6.14
C THR A 37 8.49 5.00 -6.63
N VAL A 38 7.59 5.68 -5.91
CA VAL A 38 6.18 5.77 -6.31
C VAL A 38 6.00 7.01 -7.19
N ASN A 39 5.42 6.81 -8.36
CA ASN A 39 4.89 7.90 -9.18
C ASN A 39 3.40 7.66 -9.49
N ASN A 40 2.73 8.68 -10.03
CA ASN A 40 1.30 8.61 -10.35
C ASN A 40 0.98 7.56 -11.43
N GLU A 41 1.94 7.20 -12.28
CA GLU A 41 1.78 6.25 -13.37
C GLU A 41 1.83 4.80 -12.89
N ASP A 42 2.53 4.54 -11.78
CA ASP A 42 2.70 3.20 -11.23
C ASP A 42 1.41 2.64 -10.64
N GLY A 43 0.43 3.50 -10.36
CA GLY A 43 -0.85 3.10 -9.78
C GLY A 43 -0.70 2.29 -8.49
N ILE A 44 0.42 2.43 -7.75
CA ILE A 44 0.69 1.69 -6.50
C ILE A 44 -0.30 2.12 -5.43
N ILE A 45 -0.54 3.44 -5.39
CA ILE A 45 -1.45 4.06 -4.46
C ILE A 45 -2.57 4.72 -5.26
N GLN A 46 -3.80 4.46 -4.83
CA GLN A 46 -4.99 5.09 -5.37
C GLN A 46 -5.66 5.90 -4.29
N LYS A 47 -6.05 7.13 -4.62
CA LYS A 47 -6.90 7.92 -3.74
C LYS A 47 -8.26 7.25 -3.64
N CYS A 48 -8.88 7.32 -2.47
CA CYS A 48 -10.26 6.94 -2.23
C CYS A 48 -10.94 7.91 -1.28
N PHE A 49 -12.26 7.78 -1.17
CA PHE A 49 -13.07 8.52 -0.23
C PHE A 49 -13.87 7.54 0.62
N ILE A 50 -13.97 7.83 1.92
CA ILE A 50 -14.75 7.04 2.85
C ILE A 50 -16.12 7.68 3.00
N ILE A 51 -17.16 6.90 2.75
CA ILE A 51 -18.54 7.22 3.12
C ILE A 51 -19.04 6.18 4.13
N GLU A 52 -20.12 6.48 4.86
CA GLU A 52 -20.57 5.67 6.01
C GLU A 52 -20.61 4.16 5.75
N ASP A 53 -21.04 3.73 4.54
CA ASP A 53 -21.20 2.31 4.20
C ASP A 53 -20.23 1.79 3.11
N MET A 54 -19.32 2.63 2.60
CA MET A 54 -18.55 2.27 1.40
C MET A 54 -17.23 3.03 1.26
N ILE A 55 -16.25 2.36 0.63
CA ILE A 55 -15.06 2.99 0.06
C ILE A 55 -15.33 3.33 -1.40
N VAL A 56 -15.25 4.61 -1.73
CA VAL A 56 -15.40 5.12 -3.08
C VAL A 56 -14.02 5.21 -3.73
N THR A 57 -13.80 4.35 -4.71
CA THR A 57 -12.65 4.39 -5.61
C THR A 57 -13.14 4.72 -7.03
N HIS A 58 -12.21 5.05 -7.93
CA HIS A 58 -12.57 5.22 -9.34
C HIS A 58 -13.19 3.93 -9.93
N SER A 59 -12.75 2.75 -9.48
CA SER A 59 -13.28 1.46 -9.95
C SER A 59 -14.63 1.09 -9.33
N SER A 60 -14.89 1.44 -8.07
CA SER A 60 -16.15 1.10 -7.39
C SER A 60 -17.29 2.05 -7.78
N ASN A 61 -17.03 3.36 -7.87
CA ASN A 61 -18.02 4.34 -8.28
C ASN A 61 -17.35 5.56 -8.95
N PRO A 62 -17.08 5.50 -10.28
CA PRO A 62 -16.34 6.54 -10.99
C PRO A 62 -17.00 7.93 -10.90
N LYS A 63 -18.34 7.98 -10.94
CA LYS A 63 -19.10 9.25 -10.92
C LYS A 63 -18.94 9.95 -9.58
N LEU A 64 -19.17 9.23 -8.47
CA LEU A 64 -19.02 9.79 -7.13
C LEU A 64 -17.56 10.13 -6.85
N PHE A 65 -16.63 9.24 -7.21
CA PHE A 65 -15.19 9.47 -7.06
C PHE A 65 -14.74 10.77 -7.74
N ASN A 66 -15.11 10.98 -9.01
CA ASN A 66 -14.73 12.18 -9.76
C ASN A 66 -15.34 13.45 -9.17
N ASN A 67 -16.54 13.38 -8.59
CA ASN A 67 -17.14 14.50 -7.87
C ASN A 67 -16.37 14.80 -6.58
N CYS A 68 -16.04 13.77 -5.79
CA CYS A 68 -15.25 13.91 -4.58
C CYS A 68 -13.87 14.51 -4.87
N ILE A 69 -13.15 14.01 -5.88
CA ILE A 69 -11.86 14.57 -6.34
C ILE A 69 -11.99 16.06 -6.66
N LYS A 70 -13.01 16.46 -7.44
CA LYS A 70 -13.20 17.87 -7.81
C LYS A 70 -13.48 18.76 -6.59
N MET A 71 -14.22 18.25 -5.60
CA MET A 71 -14.51 18.97 -4.37
C MET A 71 -13.29 19.04 -3.46
N ASP A 72 -12.52 17.97 -3.38
CA ASP A 72 -11.31 17.85 -2.57
C ASP A 72 -10.21 18.80 -3.06
N LEU A 73 -10.00 18.91 -4.38
CA LEU A 73 -9.11 19.91 -4.99
C LEU A 73 -9.49 21.36 -4.65
N ARG A 74 -10.71 21.60 -4.19
CA ARG A 74 -11.21 22.91 -3.77
C ARG A 74 -11.36 23.03 -2.24
N ASN A 75 -10.87 22.05 -1.47
CA ASN A 75 -11.04 21.92 -0.02
C ASN A 75 -12.51 21.97 0.43
N LYS A 76 -13.41 21.38 -0.35
CA LYS A 76 -14.86 21.36 -0.11
C LYS A 76 -15.45 19.95 -0.01
N CYS A 77 -14.61 18.91 -0.05
CA CYS A 77 -15.10 17.54 0.08
C CYS A 77 -15.53 17.28 1.53
N ILE A 78 -16.77 16.81 1.70
CA ILE A 78 -17.30 16.41 3.02
C ILE A 78 -16.84 15.01 3.44
N TYR A 79 -16.33 14.23 2.48
CA TYR A 79 -15.90 12.85 2.73
C TYR A 79 -14.40 12.80 3.00
N PRO A 80 -13.96 12.10 4.06
CA PRO A 80 -12.55 11.86 4.30
C PRO A 80 -11.91 11.20 3.08
N SER A 81 -10.77 11.75 2.64
CA SER A 81 -9.97 11.14 1.60
C SER A 81 -8.82 10.35 2.21
N MET A 82 -8.54 9.17 1.66
CA MET A 82 -7.42 8.32 2.04
C MET A 82 -6.72 7.75 0.81
N PHE A 83 -5.66 6.99 1.05
CA PHE A 83 -4.89 6.28 0.05
C PHE A 83 -4.98 4.78 0.30
N LEU A 84 -5.29 4.00 -0.73
CA LEU A 84 -5.25 2.53 -0.70
C LEU A 84 -4.18 1.99 -1.65
N LEU A 85 -3.70 0.78 -1.37
CA LEU A 85 -2.86 0.03 -2.30
C LEU A 85 -3.68 -0.45 -3.49
N SER A 86 -3.10 -0.45 -4.69
CA SER A 86 -3.78 -1.06 -5.82
C SER A 86 -3.88 -2.56 -5.70
N ASN A 87 -4.91 -3.10 -6.37
CA ASN A 87 -5.16 -4.54 -6.45
C ASN A 87 -3.93 -5.34 -6.91
N SER A 88 -3.11 -4.77 -7.80
CA SER A 88 -1.85 -5.39 -8.24
C SER A 88 -0.88 -5.61 -7.09
N ILE A 89 -0.63 -4.57 -6.28
CA ILE A 89 0.27 -4.65 -5.12
C ILE A 89 -0.33 -5.55 -4.06
N ILE A 90 -1.64 -5.44 -3.80
CA ILE A 90 -2.36 -6.32 -2.87
C ILE A 90 -2.16 -7.80 -3.25
N ASN A 91 -2.31 -8.14 -4.52
CA ASN A 91 -2.14 -9.52 -4.99
C ASN A 91 -0.70 -10.02 -4.82
N ILE A 92 0.30 -9.17 -5.03
CA ILE A 92 1.70 -9.52 -4.78
C ILE A 92 1.93 -9.78 -3.29
N LEU A 93 1.44 -8.89 -2.42
CA LEU A 93 1.59 -9.04 -0.97
C LEU A 93 0.90 -10.33 -0.47
N LYS A 94 -0.30 -10.65 -0.96
CA LYS A 94 -0.99 -11.92 -0.66
C LYS A 94 -0.13 -13.13 -1.05
N LYS A 95 0.38 -13.16 -2.27
CA LYS A 95 1.26 -14.25 -2.76
C LYS A 95 2.52 -14.40 -1.92
N LEU A 96 3.14 -13.29 -1.52
CA LEU A 96 4.32 -13.30 -0.65
C LEU A 96 4.02 -13.85 0.75
N GLN A 97 2.80 -13.64 1.25
CA GLN A 97 2.39 -14.08 2.58
C GLN A 97 1.98 -15.57 2.66
N GLU A 98 1.52 -16.18 1.56
CA GLU A 98 1.13 -17.60 1.51
C GLU A 98 2.19 -18.54 2.09
N ASP A 99 3.47 -18.15 2.03
CA ASP A 99 4.59 -18.94 2.55
C ASP A 99 4.83 -18.72 4.06
N LYS A 100 3.82 -18.23 4.79
CA LYS A 100 3.86 -17.88 6.23
C LYS A 100 5.06 -17.01 6.63
N THR A 101 5.55 -16.22 5.67
CA THR A 101 6.80 -15.49 5.82
C THR A 101 6.54 -14.11 6.39
N PHE A 102 7.53 -13.58 7.13
CA PHE A 102 7.51 -12.21 7.61
C PHE A 102 7.47 -11.22 6.43
N LEU A 103 6.47 -10.34 6.45
CA LEU A 103 6.29 -9.25 5.50
C LEU A 103 6.16 -7.94 6.28
N SER A 104 6.84 -6.90 5.81
CA SER A 104 6.77 -5.53 6.35
C SER A 104 6.73 -4.57 5.17
N PHE A 105 5.96 -3.49 5.24
CA PHE A 105 6.03 -2.43 4.24
C PHE A 105 5.99 -1.06 4.89
N SER A 106 6.50 -0.08 4.17
CA SER A 106 6.43 1.32 4.56
C SER A 106 6.24 2.18 3.32
N TYR A 107 5.57 3.30 3.50
CA TYR A 107 5.68 4.39 2.55
C TYR A 107 5.88 5.69 3.29
N SER A 108 6.71 6.53 2.70
CA SER A 108 7.01 7.85 3.22
C SER A 108 7.20 8.83 2.08
N GLU A 109 6.76 10.06 2.34
CA GLU A 109 7.13 11.23 1.55
C GLU A 109 8.51 11.76 1.98
N ASP A 110 8.91 11.57 3.25
CA ASP A 110 10.18 12.04 3.83
C ASP A 110 11.06 10.90 4.39
N PHE A 111 12.32 10.88 3.95
CA PHE A 111 13.26 9.79 4.23
C PHE A 111 13.70 9.67 5.71
N ALA A 112 13.61 10.76 6.49
CA ALA A 112 14.25 10.83 7.81
C ALA A 112 13.49 10.09 8.93
N ASN A 113 12.19 9.81 8.77
CA ASN A 113 11.31 9.35 9.85
C ASN A 113 10.61 8.01 9.58
N MET A 114 11.27 7.06 8.92
CA MET A 114 10.67 5.74 8.70
C MET A 114 10.67 4.89 9.96
N GLN A 115 9.49 4.63 10.51
CA GLN A 115 9.29 3.51 11.44
C GLN A 115 9.03 2.22 10.64
N THR A 116 9.79 1.17 10.95
CA THR A 116 9.59 -0.16 10.36
C THR A 116 8.48 -0.87 11.14
N HIS A 117 7.39 -1.25 10.47
CA HIS A 117 6.25 -1.92 11.11
C HIS A 117 6.06 -3.34 10.59
N LYS A 118 5.85 -4.29 11.51
CA LYS A 118 5.57 -5.70 11.21
C LYS A 118 4.12 -5.85 10.73
N ILE A 119 3.88 -6.56 9.63
CA ILE A 119 2.52 -6.86 9.18
C ILE A 119 2.10 -8.24 9.69
N GLY A 120 0.90 -8.31 10.26
CA GLY A 120 0.22 -9.57 10.55
C GLY A 120 -0.39 -10.20 9.30
N MET A 121 -1.39 -11.07 9.44
CA MET A 121 -2.06 -11.64 8.26
C MET A 121 -2.83 -10.59 7.45
N ILE A 122 -2.64 -10.54 6.13
CA ILE A 122 -3.43 -9.72 5.21
C ILE A 122 -4.81 -10.34 4.97
N ASN A 123 -5.88 -9.59 5.19
CA ASN A 123 -7.25 -9.98 4.83
C ASN A 123 -7.83 -9.10 3.70
N GLU A 124 -8.80 -9.62 2.96
CA GLU A 124 -9.39 -9.06 1.74
C GLU A 124 -10.31 -7.86 1.98
N LYS A 125 -10.83 -7.68 3.21
CA LYS A 125 -11.93 -6.72 3.44
C LYS A 125 -11.54 -5.26 3.50
N ALA A 126 -10.29 -4.92 3.81
CA ALA A 126 -9.72 -3.61 3.49
C ALA A 126 -8.22 -3.58 3.80
N ILE A 127 -7.39 -3.13 2.84
CA ILE A 127 -5.97 -2.86 3.06
C ILE A 127 -5.81 -1.35 3.01
N PHE A 128 -5.81 -0.72 4.20
CA PHE A 128 -5.57 0.70 4.35
C PHE A 128 -4.10 0.92 4.72
N VAL A 129 -3.53 2.02 4.21
CA VAL A 129 -2.24 2.52 4.67
C VAL A 129 -2.46 3.96 5.10
N GLU A 130 -2.59 4.18 6.40
CA GLU A 130 -2.56 5.53 6.97
C GLU A 130 -1.09 5.92 7.17
N PHE A 131 -0.69 7.04 6.57
CA PHE A 131 0.68 7.53 6.66
C PHE A 131 0.86 8.39 7.92
N ASN A 132 1.90 8.09 8.69
CA ASN A 132 2.29 8.67 10.00
C ASN A 132 1.59 8.12 11.26
N ASN A 133 0.49 7.38 11.16
CA ASN A 133 -0.05 6.59 12.27
C ASN A 133 -0.56 5.24 11.74
N LEU A 134 -0.19 4.16 12.42
CA LEU A 134 -0.46 2.78 12.04
C LEU A 134 -1.91 2.41 12.32
N TYR A 135 -2.70 1.88 11.35
CA TYR A 135 -3.81 0.96 11.70
C TYR A 135 -4.12 -0.16 10.69
N ILE A 136 -4.16 -1.35 11.30
CA ILE A 136 -5.08 -2.51 11.20
C ILE A 136 -5.36 -3.07 9.81
N VAL A 137 -4.68 -4.19 9.54
CA VAL A 137 -5.23 -5.24 8.68
C VAL A 137 -5.97 -6.21 9.60
N CYS A 138 -7.30 -6.11 9.66
CA CYS A 138 -8.15 -7.11 10.30
C CYS A 138 -9.43 -7.36 9.51
N ALA A 139 -9.84 -8.63 9.58
CA ALA A 139 -11.07 -9.20 9.07
C ALA A 139 -10.82 -10.59 8.52
#